data_AF-A0A2E9IHZ1-F1
#
_entry.id   AF-A0A2E9IHZ1-F1
#
_cell.length_a   1.000
_cell.length_b   1.000
_cell.length_c   1.000
_cell.angle_alpha   90.00
_cell.angle_beta   90.00
_cell.angle_gamma   90.00
#
_symmetry.space_group_name_H-M   'P 1'
#
loop_
_entity.id
_entity.type
_entity.pdbx_description
1 polymer ?
#
loop_
_entity_poly.entity_id
_entity_poly.type
_entity_poly.pdbx_seq_one_letter_code
_entity_poly.pdbx_strand_id
1 'polypeptide(L)'
;MSSPWSVTLRVRGKDQRDTRALADALATDETVSWNIDSTQFQFSLHESKCKDLRAMWNTRIRGLIAVDSLLLTLGDESEGSSTKTN
;
A
#
# COMPACT_ATOMS: atom_id res chain seq x y z
N MET A 1 -20.29 18.40 -10.31
CA MET A 1 -20.71 18.26 -8.89
C MET A 1 -19.45 18.04 -8.08
N SER A 2 -19.19 18.80 -7.01
CA SER A 2 -18.03 18.56 -6.16
C SER A 2 -18.26 17.31 -5.29
N SER A 3 -17.34 16.36 -5.29
CA SER A 3 -17.33 15.23 -4.36
C SER A 3 -16.93 15.76 -2.97
N PRO A 4 -17.86 15.88 -2.00
CA PRO A 4 -17.55 16.53 -0.73
C PRO A 4 -16.77 15.61 0.21
N TRP A 5 -16.77 14.30 -0.06
CA TRP A 5 -16.08 13.30 0.76
C TRP A 5 -14.74 12.98 0.15
N SER A 6 -13.67 13.12 0.93
CA SER A 6 -12.34 12.71 0.54
C SER A 6 -11.61 12.03 1.68
N VAL A 7 -10.70 11.12 1.34
CA VAL A 7 -9.72 10.54 2.27
C VAL A 7 -8.40 10.42 1.54
N THR A 8 -7.30 10.73 2.23
CA THR A 8 -5.94 10.58 1.71
C THR A 8 -5.16 9.66 2.61
N LEU A 9 -4.58 8.60 2.04
CA LEU A 9 -3.59 7.78 2.73
C LEU A 9 -2.20 8.28 2.37
N ARG A 10 -1.34 8.41 3.38
CA ARG A 10 0.11 8.57 3.20
C ARG A 10 0.79 7.40 3.88
N VAL A 11 1.64 6.70 3.14
CA VAL A 11 2.42 5.57 3.66
C VAL A 11 3.89 5.90 3.54
N ARG A 12 4.61 5.74 4.65
CA ARG A 12 6.07 5.84 4.71
C ARG A 12 6.62 4.49 5.17
N GLY A 13 7.38 3.82 4.31
CA GLY A 13 8.02 2.55 4.66
C GLY A 13 9.48 2.71 5.03
N LYS A 14 10.08 1.60 5.47
CA LYS A 14 11.47 1.53 5.96
C LYS A 14 12.48 1.43 4.83
N ASP A 15 12.12 0.76 3.74
CA ASP A 15 12.92 0.61 2.53
C ASP A 15 12.09 0.93 1.28
N GLN A 16 12.77 1.13 0.17
CA GLN A 16 12.14 1.54 -1.08
C GLN A 16 11.38 0.41 -1.77
N ARG A 17 11.82 -0.85 -1.62
CA ARG A 17 11.26 -2.00 -2.34
C ARG A 17 9.88 -2.32 -1.81
N ASP A 18 9.74 -2.48 -0.51
CA ASP A 18 8.49 -2.86 0.14
C ASP A 18 7.47 -1.73 0.02
N THR A 19 7.93 -0.49 0.22
CA THR A 19 7.10 0.70 -0.01
C THR A 19 6.60 0.77 -1.46
N ARG A 20 7.42 0.38 -2.44
CA ARG A 20 7.02 0.35 -3.85
C ARG A 20 6.02 -0.77 -4.13
N ALA A 21 6.22 -1.96 -3.56
CA ALA A 21 5.28 -3.06 -3.69
C ALA A 21 3.89 -2.70 -3.15
N LEU A 22 3.82 -2.00 -2.01
CA LEU A 22 2.57 -1.46 -1.47
C LEU A 22 1.93 -0.40 -2.38
N ALA A 23 2.73 0.48 -2.99
CA ALA A 23 2.23 1.49 -3.94
C ALA A 23 1.67 0.83 -5.21
N ASP A 24 2.38 -0.13 -5.77
CA ASP A 24 1.98 -0.82 -7.00
C ASP A 24 0.70 -1.65 -6.80
N ALA A 25 0.46 -2.15 -5.57
CA ALA A 25 -0.80 -2.81 -5.20
C ALA A 25 -2.06 -1.92 -5.33
N LEU A 26 -1.88 -0.59 -5.31
CA LEU A 26 -2.95 0.39 -5.47
C LEU A 26 -3.02 0.97 -6.88
N ALA A 27 -1.91 0.92 -7.64
CA ALA A 27 -1.73 1.66 -8.88
C ALA A 27 -2.66 1.20 -10.02
N THR A 28 -3.21 -0.01 -9.94
CA THR A 28 -4.16 -0.53 -10.93
C THR A 28 -5.45 0.28 -10.98
N ASP A 29 -5.89 0.81 -9.83
CA ASP A 29 -7.20 1.45 -9.67
C ASP A 29 -7.11 2.93 -9.26
N GLU A 30 -5.94 3.39 -8.80
CA GLU A 30 -5.77 4.73 -8.23
C GLU A 30 -4.51 5.43 -8.72
N THR A 31 -4.59 6.76 -8.84
CA THR A 31 -3.38 7.56 -9.08
C THR A 31 -2.58 7.66 -7.78
N VAL A 32 -1.48 6.91 -7.72
CA VAL A 32 -0.52 6.97 -6.62
C VAL A 32 0.56 8.02 -6.93
N SER A 33 0.76 8.94 -5.99
CA SER A 33 1.83 9.94 -6.05
C SER A 33 3.00 9.47 -5.20
N TRP A 34 4.14 9.21 -5.85
CA TRP A 34 5.39 8.86 -5.18
C TRP A 34 6.20 10.11 -4.86
N ASN A 35 6.77 10.18 -3.65
CA ASN A 35 7.71 11.22 -3.30
C ASN A 35 9.13 10.77 -3.69
N ILE A 36 9.69 11.40 -4.74
CA ILE A 36 10.98 11.01 -5.35
C ILE A 36 12.13 11.03 -4.34
N ASP A 37 12.07 11.91 -3.34
CA ASP A 37 13.15 12.12 -2.37
C ASP A 37 12.96 11.30 -1.08
N SER A 38 11.98 10.40 -1.01
CA SER A 38 11.70 9.61 0.21
C SER A 38 11.08 8.24 -0.07
N THR A 39 11.06 7.38 0.95
CA THR A 39 10.31 6.11 0.96
C THR A 39 8.85 6.34 1.30
N GLN A 40 8.18 7.24 0.55
CA GLN A 40 6.81 7.66 0.82
C GLN A 40 5.98 7.74 -0.46
N PHE A 41 4.74 7.27 -0.37
CA PHE A 41 3.71 7.51 -1.39
C PHE A 41 2.41 7.99 -0.75
N GLN A 42 1.50 8.49 -1.59
CA GLN A 42 0.15 8.83 -1.20
C GLN A 42 -0.86 8.57 -2.31
N PHE A 43 -2.11 8.34 -1.92
CA PHE A 43 -3.25 8.38 -2.84
C PHE A 43 -4.47 9.00 -2.14
N SER A 44 -5.41 9.51 -2.93
CA SER A 44 -6.59 10.19 -2.44
C SER A 44 -7.84 9.68 -3.15
N LEU A 45 -8.86 9.32 -2.39
CA LEU A 45 -10.19 8.98 -2.90
C LEU A 45 -11.11 10.17 -2.76
N HIS A 46 -11.98 10.38 -3.75
CA HIS A 46 -12.98 11.44 -3.77
C HIS A 46 -14.32 10.90 -4.21
N GLU A 47 -15.32 10.99 -3.35
CA GLU A 47 -16.64 10.42 -3.63
C GLU A 47 -17.78 11.39 -3.31
N SER A 48 -18.85 11.29 -4.10
CA SER A 48 -20.06 12.10 -3.89
C SER A 48 -20.86 11.66 -2.66
N LYS A 49 -20.77 10.37 -2.29
CA LYS A 49 -21.51 9.77 -1.19
C LYS A 49 -20.53 9.13 -0.19
N CYS A 50 -20.69 9.43 1.10
CA CYS A 50 -19.86 8.88 2.18
C CYS A 50 -19.81 7.34 2.18
N LYS A 51 -20.94 6.68 1.91
CA LYS A 51 -21.00 5.21 1.87
C LYS A 51 -20.12 4.60 0.77
N ASP A 52 -19.97 5.30 -0.36
CA ASP A 52 -19.18 4.87 -1.50
C ASP A 52 -17.70 5.11 -1.19
N LEU A 53 -17.36 6.25 -0.57
CA LEU A 53 -16.00 6.51 -0.04
C LEU A 53 -15.55 5.39 0.89
N ARG A 54 -16.40 5.01 1.86
CA ARG A 54 -16.10 3.92 2.80
C ARG A 54 -15.90 2.59 2.09
N ALA A 55 -16.73 2.27 1.10
CA ALA A 55 -16.60 1.03 0.33
C ALA A 55 -15.27 0.98 -0.44
N MET A 56 -14.95 2.05 -1.16
CA MET A 56 -13.70 2.18 -1.91
C MET A 56 -12.48 2.10 -0.98
N TRP A 57 -12.50 2.86 0.11
CA TRP A 57 -11.45 2.86 1.13
C TRP A 57 -11.19 1.47 1.70
N ASN A 58 -12.24 0.76 2.12
CA ASN A 58 -12.11 -0.57 2.69
C ASN A 58 -11.49 -1.57 1.69
N THR A 59 -11.84 -1.48 0.40
CA THR A 59 -11.25 -2.33 -0.64
C THR A 59 -9.75 -2.07 -0.76
N ARG A 60 -9.32 -0.80 -0.85
CA ARG A 60 -7.89 -0.46 -0.97
C ARG A 60 -7.10 -0.87 0.28
N ILE A 61 -7.64 -0.63 1.48
CA ILE A 61 -6.99 -1.03 2.74
C ILE A 61 -6.83 -2.54 2.85
N ARG A 62 -7.82 -3.34 2.44
CA ARG A 62 -7.68 -4.81 2.42
C ARG A 62 -6.59 -5.27 1.45
N GLY A 63 -6.50 -4.65 0.27
CA GLY A 63 -5.42 -4.93 -0.68
C GLY A 63 -4.03 -4.66 -0.10
N LEU A 64 -3.87 -3.50 0.56
CA LEU A 64 -2.62 -3.17 1.24
C LEU A 64 -2.26 -4.16 2.36
N ILE A 65 -3.22 -4.55 3.20
CA ILE A 65 -3.00 -5.55 4.27
C ILE A 65 -2.52 -6.88 3.68
N ALA A 66 -3.10 -7.33 2.57
CA ALA A 66 -2.71 -8.58 1.92
C ALA A 66 -1.26 -8.53 1.41
N VAL A 67 -0.86 -7.43 0.78
CA VAL A 67 0.52 -7.24 0.29
C VAL A 67 1.50 -7.09 1.45
N ASP A 68 1.17 -6.32 2.47
CA ASP A 68 2.00 -6.15 3.67
C ASP A 68 2.27 -7.50 4.37
N SER A 69 1.22 -8.33 4.52
CA SER A 69 1.36 -9.68 5.11
C SER A 69 2.25 -10.60 4.25
N LEU A 70 2.16 -10.49 2.92
CA LEU A 70 3.01 -11.25 2.00
C LEU A 70 4.47 -10.82 2.11
N LEU A 71 4.74 -9.52 2.17
CA LEU A 71 6.10 -8.98 2.31
C LEU A 71 6.75 -9.45 3.62
N LEU A 72 6.00 -9.42 4.73
CA LEU A 72 6.48 -9.95 6.02
C LEU A 72 6.85 -11.43 5.93
N THR A 73 6.01 -12.24 5.28
CA THR A 73 6.26 -13.69 5.14
C THR A 73 7.50 -13.97 4.28
N LEU A 74 7.68 -13.25 3.18
CA LEU A 74 8.84 -13.41 2.29
C LEU A 74 10.15 -12.88 2.91
N GLY A 75 10.07 -11.84 3.75
CA GLY A 75 11.20 -11.31 4.51
C GLY A 75 11.74 -12.34 5.52
N ASP A 76 10.85 -13.02 6.24
CA ASP A 76 11.23 -14.02 7.25
C ASP A 76 11.86 -15.29 6.65
N GLU A 77 11.46 -15.70 5.44
CA GLU A 77 12.05 -16.87 4.76
C GLU A 77 13.52 -16.66 4.35
N SER A 78 13.97 -15.41 4.22
CA SER A 78 15.33 -15.08 3.78
C SER A 78 16.40 -15.26 4.87
N GLU A 79 16.03 -15.36 6.16
CA GLU A 79 16.97 -15.54 7.27
C GLU A 79 17.18 -17.01 7.71
N GLY A 80 16.47 -17.97 7.09
CA GLY A 80 16.39 -19.36 7.57
C GLY A 80 17.27 -20.43 6.89
N SER A 81 17.91 -20.16 5.74
CA SER A 81 18.63 -21.20 5.00
C SER A 81 20.14 -21.16 5.24
N SER A 82 20.58 -21.62 6.41
CA SER A 82 21.97 -21.99 6.66
C SER A 82 22.09 -23.51 6.58
N THR A 83 22.47 -24.02 5.40
CA THR A 83 22.87 -25.41 5.21
C THR A 83 24.06 -25.71 6.11
N LYS A 84 23.83 -26.44 7.20
CA LYS A 84 24.90 -27.15 7.91
C LYS A 84 25.41 -28.28 7.01
N THR A 85 26.54 -28.07 6.35
CA THR A 85 27.31 -29.16 5.77
C THR A 85 28.03 -29.89 6.90
N ASN A 86 27.79 -31.20 6.94
CA ASN A 86 28.35 -32.19 7.85
C ASN A 86 29.88 -32.25 7.80
#